data_AF-A0A7S0NW64-F1
#
_entry.id   AF-A0A7S0NW64-F1
#
_cell.length_a   1.000
_cell.length_b   1.000
_cell.length_c   1.000
_cell.angle_alpha   90.00
_cell.angle_beta   90.00
_cell.angle_gamma   90.00
#
_symmetry.space_group_name_H-M   'P 1'
#
loop_
_entity.id
_entity.type
_entity.pdbx_description
1 polymer ?
#
loop_
_entity_poly.entity_id
_entity_poly.type
_entity_poly.pdbx_seq_one_letter_code
_entity_poly.pdbx_strand_id
1 'polypeptide(L)'
;MEEPFGVRLRRLLRRWNPLPMLVSDAKARAALSIVDNQRAATSKEVANAKSVVDACIHPVLREPVPSIFRWCSFVPVTAVTALGLATTSSPSGAFLFHCFYQSHSAAVRYCNYADTGRPLDRDRMLQAYAASSAAACAIGAGGLLLLRHVSRLRSVAMV
;
A
#
# COMPACT_ATOMS: atom_id res chain seq x y z
N MET A 1 19.30 -12.03 20.39
CA MET A 1 18.17 -12.97 20.39
C MET A 1 17.34 -12.70 19.16
N GLU A 2 17.32 -13.63 18.20
CA GLU A 2 16.44 -13.50 17.03
C GLU A 2 14.98 -13.68 17.45
N GLU A 3 14.08 -12.80 16.99
CA GLU A 3 12.64 -12.98 17.23
C GLU A 3 12.15 -14.27 16.57
N PRO A 4 11.31 -15.08 17.22
CA PRO A 4 10.71 -16.27 16.61
C PRO A 4 9.93 -15.94 15.32
N PHE A 5 10.00 -16.81 14.31
CA PHE A 5 9.32 -16.61 13.01
C PHE A 5 7.84 -16.23 13.15
N GLY A 6 7.09 -16.91 14.03
CA GLY A 6 5.67 -16.65 14.23
C GLY A 6 5.36 -15.24 14.74
N VAL A 7 6.26 -14.66 15.55
CA VAL A 7 6.12 -13.28 16.04
C VAL A 7 6.32 -12.29 14.89
N ARG A 8 7.37 -12.51 14.08
CA ARG A 8 7.64 -11.68 12.90
C ARG A 8 6.49 -11.75 11.89
N LEU A 9 5.99 -12.95 11.59
CA LEU A 9 4.84 -13.14 10.71
C LEU A 9 3.60 -12.42 11.24
N ARG A 10 3.30 -12.55 12.52
CA ARG A 10 2.15 -11.86 13.14
C ARG A 10 2.28 -10.35 13.07
N ARG A 11 3.48 -9.80 13.28
CA ARG A 11 3.77 -8.37 13.13
C ARG A 11 3.55 -7.93 11.68
N LEU A 12 4.06 -8.70 10.71
CA LEU A 12 3.83 -8.44 9.29
C LEU A 12 2.33 -8.41 8.96
N LEU A 13 1.57 -9.45 9.32
CA LEU A 13 0.13 -9.53 9.04
C LEU A 13 -0.66 -8.36 9.65
N ARG A 14 -0.28 -7.91 10.86
CA ARG A 14 -0.90 -6.73 11.49
C ARG A 14 -0.63 -5.44 10.72
N ARG A 15 0.56 -5.29 10.14
CA ARG A 15 0.91 -4.14 9.32
C ARG A 15 0.06 -4.03 8.04
N TRP A 16 -0.35 -5.17 7.49
CA TRP A 16 -1.20 -5.25 6.29
C TRP A 16 -2.71 -5.29 6.61
N ASN A 17 -3.11 -5.29 7.89
CA ASN A 17 -4.51 -5.14 8.26
C ASN A 17 -5.05 -3.81 7.71
N PRO A 18 -6.18 -3.78 6.98
CA PRO A 18 -6.71 -2.54 6.40
C PRO A 18 -7.35 -1.59 7.44
N LEU A 19 -7.78 -2.10 8.61
CA LEU A 19 -8.52 -1.31 9.61
C LEU A 19 -7.73 -0.09 10.15
N PRO A 20 -6.42 -0.19 10.42
CA PRO A 20 -5.57 0.97 10.75
C PRO A 20 -5.63 2.12 9.75
N MET A 21 -6.07 1.92 8.50
CA MET A 21 -6.28 3.02 7.56
C MET A 21 -7.30 4.03 8.08
N LEU A 22 -8.31 3.57 8.83
CA LEU A 22 -9.38 4.40 9.39
C LEU A 22 -8.98 5.12 10.70
N VAL A 23 -7.77 4.88 11.20
CA VAL A 23 -7.29 5.54 12.41
C VAL A 23 -6.90 6.99 12.07
N SER A 24 -7.47 7.95 12.78
CA SER A 24 -7.11 9.35 12.63
C SER A 24 -5.68 9.62 13.12
N ASP A 25 -5.05 10.66 12.57
CA ASP A 25 -3.69 11.04 12.97
C ASP A 25 -3.60 11.40 14.46
N ALA A 26 -4.67 11.99 15.02
CA ALA A 26 -4.76 12.25 16.46
C ALA A 26 -4.69 10.97 17.30
N LYS A 27 -5.42 9.92 16.89
CA LYS A 27 -5.36 8.60 17.55
C LYS A 27 -4.01 7.93 17.38
N ALA A 28 -3.38 8.07 16.22
CA ALA A 28 -2.04 7.54 15.97
C ALA A 28 -0.98 8.21 16.87
N ARG A 29 -1.05 9.54 17.05
CA ARG A 29 -0.18 10.28 17.97
C ARG A 29 -0.42 9.92 19.44
N ALA A 30 -1.69 9.74 19.84
CA ALA A 30 -2.02 9.26 21.19
C ALA A 30 -1.50 7.84 21.45
N ALA A 31 -1.53 6.96 20.45
CA ALA A 31 -0.92 5.64 20.56
C ALA A 31 0.61 5.74 20.74
N LEU A 32 1.26 6.68 20.06
CA LEU A 32 2.70 6.92 20.21
C LEU A 32 3.07 7.31 21.65
N SER A 33 2.31 8.20 22.28
CA SER A 33 2.57 8.61 23.66
C SER A 33 2.37 7.46 24.67
N ILE A 34 1.42 6.56 24.44
CA ILE A 34 1.24 5.33 25.23
C ILE A 34 2.44 4.38 25.08
N VAL A 35 2.97 4.25 23.86
CA VAL A 35 4.15 3.39 23.59
C VAL A 35 5.41 3.97 24.21
N ASP A 36 5.54 5.29 24.27
CA ASP A 36 6.67 5.96 24.91
C ASP A 36 6.56 5.92 26.44
N ASN A 37 5.35 6.01 27.01
CA ASN A 37 5.08 5.98 28.45
C ASN A 37 4.34 4.71 28.92
N GLN A 38 4.94 3.53 28.71
CA GLN A 38 4.32 2.22 28.96
C GLN A 38 3.94 1.95 30.43
N ARG A 39 4.47 2.72 31.38
CA ARG A 39 4.30 2.51 32.83
C ARG A 39 2.87 2.79 33.34
N ALA A 40 2.13 3.64 32.63
CA ALA A 40 0.79 4.06 33.05
C ALA A 40 -0.34 3.24 32.38
N ALA A 41 0.01 2.29 31.51
CA ALA A 41 -0.95 1.58 30.66
C ALA A 41 -0.94 0.07 30.91
N THR A 42 -2.11 -0.54 30.73
CA THR A 42 -2.29 -1.99 30.82
C THR A 42 -1.54 -2.69 29.68
N SER A 43 -1.06 -3.93 29.89
CA SER A 43 -0.38 -4.72 28.85
C SER A 43 -1.16 -4.81 27.53
N LYS A 44 -2.51 -4.85 27.61
CA LYS A 44 -3.39 -4.87 26.44
C LYS A 44 -3.41 -3.53 25.69
N GLU A 45 -3.38 -2.41 26.41
CA GLU A 45 -3.36 -1.07 25.84
C GLU A 45 -2.04 -0.79 25.15
N VAL A 46 -0.93 -1.16 25.78
CA VAL A 46 0.41 -1.08 25.18
C VAL A 46 0.49 -1.93 23.92
N ALA A 47 -0.04 -3.16 23.94
CA ALA A 47 -0.05 -4.03 22.77
C ALA A 47 -0.88 -3.45 21.60
N ASN A 48 -2.03 -2.84 21.90
CA ASN A 48 -2.85 -2.19 20.88
C ASN A 48 -2.18 -0.92 20.32
N ALA A 49 -1.62 -0.09 21.20
CA ALA A 49 -0.92 1.12 20.84
C ALA A 49 0.31 0.81 19.95
N LYS A 50 1.09 -0.23 20.28
CA LYS A 50 2.18 -0.73 19.42
C LYS A 50 1.67 -1.12 18.03
N SER A 51 0.55 -1.84 17.95
CA SER A 51 -0.05 -2.22 16.67
C SER A 51 -0.50 -1.01 15.83
N VAL A 52 -0.98 0.06 16.47
CA VAL A 52 -1.36 1.30 15.78
C VAL A 52 -0.12 2.07 15.32
N VAL A 53 0.89 2.19 16.18
CA VAL A 53 2.17 2.84 15.85
C VAL A 53 2.84 2.13 14.67
N ASP A 54 2.96 0.81 14.72
CA ASP A 54 3.54 -0.01 13.64
C ASP A 54 2.84 0.17 12.29
N ALA A 55 1.54 0.49 12.30
CA ALA A 55 0.73 0.64 11.10
C ALA A 55 0.60 2.09 10.59
N CYS A 56 0.67 3.08 11.48
CA CYS A 56 0.30 4.46 11.16
C CYS A 56 1.45 5.46 11.31
N ILE A 57 2.50 5.15 12.09
CA ILE A 57 3.58 6.08 12.40
C ILE A 57 4.83 5.70 11.61
N HIS A 58 5.48 6.70 11.03
CA HIS A 58 6.76 6.53 10.38
C HIS A 58 7.86 6.23 11.42
N PRO A 59 8.64 5.15 11.27
CA PRO A 59 9.58 4.71 12.32
C PRO A 59 10.71 5.71 12.61
N VAL A 60 11.14 6.46 11.59
CA VAL A 60 12.22 7.47 11.70
C VAL A 60 11.68 8.83 12.11
N LEU A 61 10.84 9.43 11.26
CA LEU A 61 10.23 10.75 11.50
C LEU A 61 9.33 10.81 12.74
N ARG A 62 8.82 9.66 13.21
CA ARG A 62 7.85 9.56 14.31
C ARG A 62 6.57 10.37 14.12
N GLU A 63 6.22 10.62 12.85
CA GLU A 63 5.01 11.32 12.44
C GLU A 63 3.99 10.36 11.81
N PRO A 64 2.70 10.66 11.87
CA PRO A 64 1.68 9.90 11.15
C PRO A 64 1.91 9.92 9.64
N VAL A 65 1.94 8.74 9.04
CA VAL A 65 1.89 8.58 7.58
C VAL A 65 0.46 8.91 7.13
N PRO A 66 0.27 9.72 6.06
CA PRO A 66 -1.06 10.03 5.54
C PRO A 66 -1.87 8.75 5.30
N SER A 67 -3.12 8.72 5.77
CA SER A 67 -3.96 7.51 5.83
C SER A 67 -3.98 6.70 4.53
N ILE A 68 -4.21 7.35 3.38
CA ILE A 68 -4.27 6.70 2.06
C ILE A 68 -2.91 6.19 1.55
N PHE A 69 -1.80 6.59 2.17
CA PHE A 69 -0.45 6.15 1.83
C PHE A 69 0.18 5.26 2.89
N ARG A 70 -0.53 4.89 3.96
CA ARG A 70 -0.06 3.86 4.91
C ARG A 70 0.02 2.51 4.20
N TRP A 71 0.92 1.63 4.64
CA TRP A 71 1.00 0.25 4.10
C TRP A 71 -0.35 -0.48 4.12
N CYS A 72 -1.19 -0.24 5.14
CA CYS A 72 -2.53 -0.81 5.25
C CYS A 72 -3.50 -0.41 4.12
N SER A 73 -3.25 0.72 3.43
CA SER A 73 -4.06 1.17 2.28
C SER A 73 -3.86 0.33 1.02
N PHE A 74 -2.78 -0.45 0.96
CA PHE A 74 -2.43 -1.21 -0.23
C PHE A 74 -3.51 -2.22 -0.59
N VAL A 75 -4.07 -2.94 0.40
CA VAL A 75 -5.12 -3.93 0.18
C VAL A 75 -6.40 -3.29 -0.40
N PRO A 76 -7.04 -2.28 0.24
CA PRO A 76 -8.26 -1.69 -0.29
C PRO A 76 -8.04 -0.96 -1.62
N VAL A 77 -6.94 -0.23 -1.80
CA VAL A 77 -6.68 0.50 -3.06
C VAL A 77 -6.41 -0.46 -4.22
N THR A 78 -5.66 -1.54 -3.97
CA THR A 78 -5.44 -2.59 -4.98
C THR A 78 -6.76 -3.26 -5.35
N ALA A 79 -7.62 -3.56 -4.37
CA ALA A 79 -8.93 -4.16 -4.63
C ALA A 79 -9.82 -3.26 -5.50
N VAL A 80 -9.92 -1.97 -5.17
CA VAL A 80 -10.68 -1.00 -5.98
C VAL A 80 -10.11 -0.89 -7.39
N THR A 81 -8.79 -0.81 -7.52
CA THR A 81 -8.14 -0.73 -8.85
C THR A 81 -8.39 -2.00 -9.66
N ALA A 82 -8.26 -3.18 -9.04
CA ALA A 82 -8.48 -4.46 -9.71
C ALA A 82 -9.93 -4.60 -10.20
N LEU A 83 -10.91 -4.20 -9.37
CA LEU A 83 -12.31 -4.14 -9.78
C LEU A 83 -12.52 -3.16 -10.94
N GLY A 84 -11.90 -1.98 -10.87
CA GLY A 84 -11.91 -0.99 -11.94
C GLY A 84 -11.36 -1.53 -13.27
N LEU A 85 -10.22 -2.22 -13.23
CA LEU A 85 -9.61 -2.86 -14.39
C LEU A 85 -10.44 -4.02 -14.93
N ALA A 86 -11.07 -4.81 -14.07
CA ALA A 86 -11.93 -5.92 -14.49
C ALA A 86 -13.23 -5.43 -15.15
N THR A 87 -13.77 -4.30 -14.69
CA THR A 87 -15.04 -3.74 -15.17
C THR A 87 -14.87 -2.80 -16.37
N THR A 88 -13.67 -2.29 -16.60
CA THR A 88 -13.42 -1.36 -17.71
C THR A 88 -13.21 -2.10 -19.02
N SER A 89 -13.96 -1.71 -20.05
CA SER A 89 -13.80 -2.21 -21.43
C SER A 89 -13.13 -1.19 -22.35
N SER A 90 -12.85 0.02 -21.85
CA SER A 90 -12.22 1.09 -22.62
C SER A 90 -10.70 1.13 -22.36
N PRO A 91 -9.87 1.30 -23.42
CA PRO A 91 -8.43 1.45 -23.24
C PRO A 91 -8.03 2.65 -22.38
N SER A 92 -8.79 3.76 -22.47
CA SER A 92 -8.58 4.94 -21.63
C SER A 92 -8.90 4.69 -20.16
N GLY A 93 -9.97 3.94 -19.86
CA GLY A 93 -10.30 3.53 -18.50
C GLY A 93 -9.23 2.64 -17.89
N ALA A 94 -8.75 1.64 -18.64
CA ALA A 94 -7.66 0.77 -18.23
C ALA A 94 -6.37 1.57 -17.94
N PHE A 95 -6.03 2.52 -18.81
CA PHE A 95 -4.90 3.42 -18.62
C PHE A 95 -5.00 4.24 -17.33
N LEU A 96 -6.18 4.81 -17.03
CA LEU A 96 -6.41 5.58 -15.81
C LEU A 96 -6.21 4.73 -14.55
N PHE A 97 -6.76 3.51 -14.51
CA PHE A 97 -6.58 2.62 -13.36
C PHE A 97 -5.12 2.18 -13.19
N HIS A 98 -4.40 1.90 -14.29
CA HIS A 98 -2.97 1.60 -14.21
C HIS A 98 -2.17 2.78 -13.67
N CYS A 99 -2.40 4.01 -14.18
CA CYS A 99 -1.72 5.20 -13.67
C CYS A 99 -2.04 5.45 -12.19
N PHE A 100 -3.31 5.29 -11.80
CA PHE A 100 -3.76 5.45 -10.42
C PHE A 100 -3.02 4.48 -9.47
N TYR A 101 -2.98 3.19 -9.81
CA TYR A 101 -2.31 2.19 -8.97
C TYR A 101 -0.80 2.40 -8.88
N GLN A 102 -0.15 2.74 -9.99
CA GLN A 102 1.31 3.00 -9.97
C GLN A 102 1.64 4.26 -9.16
N SER A 103 0.80 5.29 -9.26
CA SER A 103 0.93 6.52 -8.47
C SER A 103 0.78 6.24 -6.98
N HIS A 104 -0.25 5.45 -6.61
CA HIS A 104 -0.45 5.02 -5.23
C HIS A 104 0.71 4.17 -4.72
N SER A 105 1.18 3.18 -5.49
CA SER A 105 2.30 2.32 -5.11
C SER A 105 3.59 3.12 -4.89
N ALA A 106 3.86 4.10 -5.75
CA ALA A 106 5.01 5.00 -5.60
C ALA A 106 4.87 5.88 -4.34
N ALA A 107 3.69 6.47 -4.11
CA ALA A 107 3.42 7.31 -2.94
C ALA A 107 3.53 6.51 -1.62
N VAL A 108 2.99 5.29 -1.55
CA VAL A 108 3.15 4.40 -0.39
C VAL A 108 4.62 4.13 -0.11
N ARG A 109 5.43 3.81 -1.13
CA ARG A 109 6.87 3.58 -0.94
C ARG A 109 7.58 4.82 -0.42
N TYR A 110 7.27 5.99 -0.98
CA TYR A 110 7.82 7.28 -0.55
C TYR A 110 7.47 7.59 0.92
N CYS A 111 6.17 7.56 1.25
CA CYS A 111 5.68 7.95 2.57
C CYS A 111 6.05 6.98 3.69
N ASN A 112 6.46 5.74 3.37
CA ASN A 112 6.87 4.75 4.36
C ASN A 112 8.36 4.40 4.26
N TYR A 113 9.14 5.20 3.55
CA TYR A 113 10.57 4.98 3.39
C TYR A 113 11.33 5.21 4.70
N ALA A 114 11.69 4.12 5.35
CA ALA A 114 12.27 4.12 6.68
C ALA A 114 13.80 4.00 6.73
N ASP A 115 14.47 3.87 5.57
CA ASP A 115 15.92 3.67 5.55
C ASP A 115 16.64 5.01 5.73
N THR A 116 17.38 5.15 6.83
CA THR A 116 18.20 6.32 7.15
C THR A 116 19.63 6.18 6.65
N GLY A 117 20.07 4.97 6.29
CA GLY A 117 21.43 4.69 5.85
C GLY A 117 21.68 5.00 4.38
N ARG A 118 20.62 5.28 3.61
CA ARG A 118 20.69 5.63 2.20
C ARG A 118 19.79 6.82 1.90
N PRO A 119 20.30 7.89 1.27
CA PRO A 119 19.45 8.95 0.80
C PRO A 119 18.49 8.40 -0.27
N LEU A 120 17.26 8.88 -0.24
CA LEU A 120 16.25 8.52 -1.22
C LEU A 120 16.65 9.04 -2.61
N ASP A 121 17.03 8.13 -3.50
CA ASP A 121 17.38 8.46 -4.89
C ASP A 121 16.11 8.77 -5.69
N ARG A 122 15.81 10.06 -5.81
CA ARG A 122 14.62 10.58 -6.51
C ARG A 122 14.58 10.18 -7.97
N ASP A 123 15.74 10.13 -8.63
CA ASP A 123 15.82 9.78 -10.05
C ASP A 123 15.49 8.30 -10.24
N ARG A 124 16.02 7.42 -9.38
CA ARG A 124 15.63 5.99 -9.39
C ARG A 124 14.16 5.78 -9.11
N MET A 125 13.56 6.54 -8.19
CA MET A 125 12.13 6.44 -7.93
C MET A 125 11.29 6.85 -9.14
N LEU A 126 11.67 7.95 -9.79
CA LEU A 126 10.99 8.42 -10.99
C LEU A 126 11.14 7.44 -12.15
N GLN A 127 12.36 6.92 -12.38
CA GLN A 127 12.61 5.88 -13.37
C GLN A 127 11.79 4.62 -13.11
N ALA A 128 11.77 4.14 -11.87
CA ALA A 128 11.00 2.96 -11.48
C ALA A 128 9.49 3.18 -11.72
N TYR A 129 8.97 4.35 -11.35
CA TYR A 129 7.57 4.72 -11.58
C TYR A 129 7.23 4.81 -13.07
N ALA A 130 8.07 5.44 -13.88
CA ALA A 130 7.86 5.56 -15.31
C ALA A 130 7.90 4.18 -16.00
N ALA A 131 8.89 3.36 -15.66
CA ALA A 131 9.03 2.01 -16.19
C ALA A 131 7.84 1.11 -15.80
N SER A 132 7.41 1.14 -14.54
CA SER A 132 6.28 0.33 -14.09
C SER A 132 4.95 0.77 -14.70
N SER A 133 4.76 2.08 -14.87
CA SER A 133 3.57 2.66 -15.51
C SER A 133 3.50 2.31 -17.00
N ALA A 134 4.62 2.46 -17.72
CA ALA A 134 4.69 2.09 -19.13
C ALA A 134 4.44 0.58 -19.32
N ALA A 135 5.06 -0.27 -18.51
CA ALA A 135 4.85 -1.73 -18.57
C ALA A 135 3.40 -2.11 -18.28
N ALA A 136 2.78 -1.53 -17.24
CA ALA A 136 1.39 -1.82 -16.89
C ALA A 136 0.43 -1.40 -18.03
N CYS A 137 0.61 -0.21 -18.59
CA CYS A 137 -0.22 0.28 -19.70
C CYS A 137 -0.03 -0.56 -20.97
N ALA A 138 1.21 -0.97 -21.28
CA ALA A 138 1.51 -1.82 -22.42
C ALA A 138 0.83 -3.19 -22.29
N ILE A 139 0.86 -3.81 -21.11
CA ILE A 139 0.18 -5.08 -20.83
C ILE A 139 -1.33 -4.92 -20.95
N GLY A 140 -1.92 -3.88 -20.36
CA GLY A 140 -3.36 -3.64 -20.43
C GLY A 140 -3.86 -3.41 -21.87
N ALA A 141 -3.18 -2.53 -22.61
CA ALA A 141 -3.52 -2.26 -24.01
C ALA A 141 -3.30 -3.50 -24.90
N GLY A 142 -2.19 -4.21 -24.71
CA GLY A 142 -1.88 -5.45 -25.41
C GLY A 142 -2.95 -6.52 -25.18
N GLY A 143 -3.40 -6.70 -23.93
CA GLY A 143 -4.49 -7.61 -23.58
C GLY A 143 -5.80 -7.27 -24.29
N LEU A 144 -6.20 -5.99 -24.28
CA LEU A 144 -7.41 -5.54 -24.97
C LEU A 144 -7.34 -5.73 -26.49
N LEU A 145 -6.18 -5.50 -27.11
CA LEU A 145 -5.97 -5.75 -28.53
C LEU A 145 -6.05 -7.26 -28.85
N LEU A 146 -5.41 -8.11 -28.05
CA LEU A 146 -5.47 -9.57 -28.23
C LEU A 146 -6.90 -10.10 -28.13
N LEU A 147 -7.71 -9.62 -27.19
CA LEU A 147 -9.13 -9.99 -27.06
C LEU A 147 -9.95 -9.62 -28.29
N ARG A 148 -9.60 -8.54 -29.01
CA ARG A 148 -10.27 -8.15 -30.26
C ARG A 148 -9.93 -9.07 -31.42
N HIS A 149 -8.70 -9.58 -31.47
CA HIS A 149 -8.23 -10.42 -32.57
C HIS A 149 -8.53 -11.92 -32.37
N VAL A 150 -8.68 -12.38 -31.13
CA VAL A 150 -8.92 -13.79 -30.82
C VAL A 150 -10.39 -14.00 -30.41
N SER A 151 -11.23 -14.35 -31.37
CA SER A 151 -12.67 -14.60 -31.18
C SER A 151 -13.00 -15.65 -30.11
N ARG A 152 -12.10 -16.63 -29.88
CA ARG A 152 -12.22 -17.65 -28.82
C ARG A 152 -12.08 -17.11 -27.40
N LEU A 153 -11.41 -15.98 -27.21
CA LEU A 153 -11.24 -15.35 -25.88
C LEU A 153 -12.38 -14.36 -25.57
N ARG A 154 -13.26 -14.09 -26.53
CA ARG A 154 -14.39 -13.16 -26.37
C ARG A 154 -15.43 -13.65 -25.37
N SER A 155 -15.55 -14.97 -25.14
CA SER A 155 -16.43 -15.53 -24.10
C SER A 155 -15.95 -15.24 -22.68
N VAL A 156 -14.65 -14.96 -22.49
CA VAL A 156 -14.05 -14.65 -21.17
C VAL A 156 -14.27 -13.18 -20.80
N ALA A 157 -14.48 -12.30 -21.79
CA ALA A 157 -14.75 -10.88 -21.56
C ALA A 157 -16.24 -10.56 -21.24
N MET A 158 -17.12 -11.56 -21.27
CA MET A 158 -18.57 -11.43 -21.05
C MET A 158 -19.06 -12.05 -19.72
N VAL A 159 -18.15 -12.48 -18.84
CA VAL A 159 -18.43 -12.96 -17.48
C VAL A 159 -17.78 -12.00 -16.50
#